data_AF-A0AAV1W5N4-F1
#
_entry.id   AF-A0AAV1W5N4-F1
#
_cell.length_a   1.000
_cell.length_b   1.000
_cell.length_c   1.000
_cell.angle_alpha   90.00
_cell.angle_beta   90.00
_cell.angle_gamma   90.00
#
_symmetry.space_group_name_H-M   'P 1'
#
loop_
_entity.id
_entity.type
_entity.pdbx_description
1 polymer ?
#
loop_
_entity_poly.entity_id
_entity_poly.type
_entity_poly.pdbx_seq_one_letter_code
_entity_poly.pdbx_strand_id
1 'polypeptide(L)'
;MADTVLDIQDSGWDELRKEARKIEGDIDVKLSSYAKLGTRFTQRGYVDSGSPPLASSRSWKSMEMEIQSLLEKLLDINDSMSRCAASAAPATSVNQKLARHRDILHEFTQEFRRIKGNMNSMREHAELLTSVRDDISEYKTSGTTSPRMQLLRERANIHGSISHIDDVISQAQATRAVLGSQRALFGDVQGKVKVLSDKFPIIRSLLGSIRRKRSRDTLILSAVIAACTLFLIIYWLSK
;
A
#
# COMPACT_ATOMS: atom_id res chain seq x y z
N MET A 1 -20.09 35.62 -23.32
CA MET A 1 -20.99 34.44 -23.30
C MET A 1 -20.20 33.13 -23.44
N ALA A 2 -19.19 33.03 -24.32
CA ALA A 2 -18.33 31.84 -24.39
C ALA A 2 -17.48 31.62 -23.13
N ASP A 3 -16.85 32.68 -22.60
CA ASP A 3 -15.97 32.58 -21.41
C ASP A 3 -16.72 32.13 -20.15
N THR A 4 -17.97 32.60 -19.98
CA THR A 4 -18.86 32.17 -18.87
C THR A 4 -19.28 30.71 -18.96
N VAL A 5 -19.40 30.14 -20.17
CA VAL A 5 -19.76 28.73 -20.35
C VAL A 5 -18.57 27.82 -20.04
N LEU A 6 -17.35 28.24 -20.40
CA LEU A 6 -16.12 27.52 -20.07
C LEU A 6 -15.86 27.49 -18.56
N ASP A 7 -16.09 28.61 -17.86
CA ASP A 7 -15.87 28.71 -16.41
C ASP A 7 -16.86 27.84 -15.59
N ILE A 8 -18.11 27.73 -16.08
CA ILE A 8 -19.14 26.83 -15.50
C ILE A 8 -18.78 25.36 -15.75
N GLN A 9 -18.24 25.03 -16.92
CA GLN A 9 -17.81 23.66 -17.25
C GLN A 9 -16.60 23.23 -16.44
N ASP A 10 -15.61 24.10 -16.24
CA ASP A 10 -14.42 23.83 -15.43
C ASP A 10 -14.81 23.69 -13.93
N SER A 11 -15.77 24.51 -13.47
CA SER A 11 -16.34 24.39 -12.11
C SER A 11 -17.06 23.06 -11.87
N GLY A 12 -17.87 22.60 -12.84
CA GLY A 12 -18.59 21.32 -12.73
C GLY A 12 -17.67 20.09 -12.77
N TRP A 13 -16.64 20.13 -13.61
CA TRP A 13 -15.59 19.11 -13.63
C TRP A 13 -14.83 19.03 -12.31
N ASP A 14 -14.53 20.19 -11.71
CA ASP A 14 -13.81 20.28 -10.44
C ASP A 14 -14.61 19.75 -9.25
N GLU A 15 -15.92 19.97 -9.25
CA GLU A 15 -16.84 19.41 -8.26
C GLU A 15 -16.91 17.89 -8.35
N LEU A 16 -17.09 17.34 -9.56
CA LEU A 16 -17.08 15.90 -9.80
C LEU A 16 -15.76 15.26 -9.34
N ARG A 17 -14.61 15.92 -9.59
CA ARG A 17 -13.30 15.42 -9.14
C ARG A 17 -13.16 15.37 -7.63
N LYS A 18 -13.71 16.37 -6.92
CA LYS A 18 -13.72 16.38 -5.45
C LYS A 18 -14.61 15.27 -4.92
N GLU A 19 -15.78 15.07 -5.52
CA GLU A 19 -16.69 13.99 -5.14
C GLU A 19 -16.08 12.61 -5.39
N ALA A 20 -15.48 12.37 -6.56
CA ALA A 20 -14.79 11.13 -6.88
C ALA A 20 -13.72 10.81 -5.81
N ARG A 21 -12.84 11.76 -5.47
CA ARG A 21 -11.80 11.54 -4.44
C ARG A 21 -12.38 11.22 -3.06
N LYS A 22 -13.52 11.79 -2.72
CA LYS A 22 -14.21 11.49 -1.46
C LYS A 22 -14.70 10.04 -1.46
N ILE A 23 -15.38 9.63 -2.53
CA ILE A 23 -15.88 8.26 -2.68
C ILE A 23 -14.73 7.25 -2.75
N GLU A 24 -13.64 7.56 -3.46
CA GLU A 24 -12.41 6.76 -3.49
C GLU A 24 -11.86 6.53 -2.08
N GLY A 25 -11.80 7.57 -1.24
CA GLY A 25 -11.38 7.45 0.17
C GLY A 25 -12.33 6.61 1.03
N ASP A 26 -13.65 6.78 0.84
CA ASP A 26 -14.65 5.98 1.56
C ASP A 26 -14.56 4.49 1.17
N ILE A 27 -14.34 4.19 -0.11
CA ILE A 27 -14.12 2.83 -0.63
C ILE A 27 -12.88 2.20 0.01
N ASP A 28 -11.74 2.91 0.04
CA ASP A 28 -10.49 2.41 0.61
C ASP A 28 -10.63 2.00 2.10
N VAL A 29 -11.27 2.85 2.90
CA VAL A 29 -11.53 2.57 4.33
C VAL A 29 -12.44 1.36 4.50
N LYS A 30 -13.49 1.25 3.67
CA LYS A 30 -14.44 0.13 3.73
C LYS A 30 -13.81 -1.17 3.24
N LEU A 31 -13.05 -1.17 2.16
CA LEU A 31 -12.31 -2.34 1.66
C LEU A 31 -11.30 -2.84 2.69
N SER A 32 -10.55 -1.92 3.31
CA SER A 32 -9.62 -2.24 4.40
C SER A 32 -10.34 -2.89 5.59
N SER A 33 -11.51 -2.38 5.95
CA SER A 33 -12.34 -2.96 7.01
C SER A 33 -12.86 -4.35 6.62
N TYR A 34 -13.38 -4.49 5.41
CA TYR A 34 -13.91 -5.75 4.89
C TYR A 34 -12.84 -6.85 4.84
N ALA A 35 -11.62 -6.53 4.38
CA ALA A 35 -10.49 -7.45 4.37
C ALA A 35 -10.10 -7.92 5.79
N LYS A 36 -10.09 -7.02 6.78
CA LYS A 36 -9.80 -7.36 8.18
C LYS A 36 -10.85 -8.31 8.77
N LEU A 37 -12.12 -8.16 8.40
CA LEU A 37 -13.17 -9.07 8.84
C LEU A 37 -12.92 -10.51 8.33
N GLY A 38 -12.37 -10.67 7.12
CA GLY A 38 -11.92 -11.96 6.62
C GLY A 38 -10.82 -12.59 7.48
N THR A 39 -9.78 -11.85 7.82
CA THR A 39 -8.66 -12.38 8.63
C THR A 39 -9.07 -12.84 10.05
N ARG A 40 -10.11 -12.25 10.64
CA ARG A 40 -10.61 -12.68 11.95
C ARG A 40 -11.24 -14.08 11.92
N PHE A 41 -11.71 -14.52 10.74
CA PHE A 41 -12.36 -15.82 10.59
C PHE A 41 -11.36 -16.99 10.63
N THR A 42 -10.16 -16.85 10.04
CA THR A 42 -9.11 -17.88 10.16
C THR A 42 -8.63 -18.03 11.60
N GLN A 43 -8.50 -16.92 12.35
CA GLN A 43 -8.03 -16.97 13.74
C GLN A 43 -9.05 -17.62 14.69
N ARG A 44 -10.36 -17.44 14.44
CA ARG A 44 -11.41 -18.01 15.30
C ARG A 44 -11.60 -19.53 15.17
N GLY A 45 -11.04 -20.15 14.12
CA GLY A 45 -11.02 -21.62 14.01
C GLY A 45 -10.20 -22.32 15.11
N TYR A 46 -9.36 -21.56 15.84
CA TYR A 46 -8.46 -22.08 16.88
C TYR A 46 -8.93 -21.80 18.32
N VAL A 47 -9.87 -20.86 18.52
CA VAL A 47 -10.26 -20.42 19.88
C VAL A 47 -11.74 -20.69 20.13
N ASP A 48 -11.97 -21.66 21.00
CA ASP A 48 -13.24 -22.00 21.65
C ASP A 48 -13.87 -20.75 22.30
N SER A 49 -14.76 -20.07 21.59
CA SER A 49 -15.53 -18.95 22.11
C SER A 49 -16.92 -18.95 21.47
N GLY A 50 -17.92 -19.38 22.23
CA GLY A 50 -19.31 -19.63 21.84
C GLY A 50 -20.14 -18.42 21.40
N SER A 51 -19.68 -17.64 20.41
CA SER A 51 -20.54 -16.69 19.70
C SER A 51 -20.91 -17.26 18.32
N PRO A 52 -22.20 -17.28 17.92
CA PRO A 52 -22.61 -17.87 16.66
C PRO A 52 -21.98 -17.17 15.44
N PRO A 53 -21.64 -17.90 14.36
CA PRO A 53 -21.17 -17.35 13.08
C PRO A 53 -22.16 -16.37 12.42
N LEU A 54 -23.43 -16.45 12.82
CA LEU A 54 -24.56 -15.77 12.19
C LEU A 54 -24.52 -14.24 12.32
N ALA A 55 -24.05 -13.72 13.46
CA ALA A 55 -23.95 -12.28 13.70
C ALA A 55 -22.85 -11.62 12.83
N SER A 56 -21.76 -12.36 12.60
CA SER A 56 -20.67 -11.92 11.72
C SER A 56 -21.09 -11.94 10.24
N SER A 57 -21.87 -12.94 9.83
CA SER A 57 -22.37 -13.09 8.45
C SER A 57 -23.26 -11.92 7.99
N ARG A 58 -24.13 -11.41 8.87
CA ARG A 58 -24.98 -10.25 8.56
C ARG A 58 -24.18 -8.96 8.39
N SER A 59 -23.18 -8.75 9.25
CA SER A 59 -22.29 -7.59 9.18
C SER A 59 -21.48 -7.56 7.88
N TRP A 60 -21.06 -8.74 7.38
CA TRP A 60 -20.30 -8.85 6.14
C TRP A 60 -21.12 -8.53 4.90
N LYS A 61 -22.33 -9.10 4.79
CA LYS A 61 -23.22 -8.80 3.67
C LYS A 61 -23.60 -7.32 3.63
N SER A 62 -23.78 -6.69 4.79
CA SER A 62 -24.01 -5.24 4.87
C SER A 62 -22.85 -4.45 4.28
N MET A 63 -21.62 -4.76 4.70
CA MET A 63 -20.41 -4.07 4.22
C MET A 63 -20.16 -4.32 2.72
N GLU A 64 -20.48 -5.52 2.24
CA GLU A 64 -20.43 -5.87 0.81
C GLU A 64 -21.40 -5.01 0.00
N MET A 65 -22.65 -4.86 0.45
CA MET A 65 -23.64 -3.99 -0.20
C MET A 65 -23.21 -2.52 -0.17
N GLU A 66 -22.64 -2.04 0.93
CA GLU A 66 -22.12 -0.67 1.05
C GLU A 66 -20.94 -0.41 0.10
N ILE A 67 -19.98 -1.34 -0.02
CA ILE A 67 -18.87 -1.17 -0.96
C ILE A 67 -19.38 -1.18 -2.40
N GLN A 68 -20.35 -2.06 -2.69
CA GLN A 68 -20.91 -2.16 -4.03
C GLN A 68 -21.68 -0.89 -4.43
N SER A 69 -22.43 -0.28 -3.50
CA SER A 69 -23.11 0.99 -3.77
C SER A 69 -22.14 2.16 -3.93
N LEU A 70 -21.01 2.18 -3.19
CA LEU A 70 -19.97 3.19 -3.38
C LEU A 70 -19.26 3.05 -4.74
N LEU A 71 -18.99 1.81 -5.19
CA LEU A 71 -18.41 1.54 -6.50
C LEU A 71 -19.35 1.98 -7.64
N GLU A 72 -20.65 1.69 -7.51
CA GLU A 72 -21.68 2.14 -8.46
C GLU A 72 -21.75 3.67 -8.50
N LYS A 73 -21.71 4.32 -7.34
CA LYS A 73 -21.67 5.79 -7.27
C LYS A 73 -20.41 6.37 -7.94
N LEU A 74 -19.24 5.75 -7.78
CA LEU A 74 -18.01 6.18 -8.44
C LEU A 74 -18.07 5.99 -9.96
N LEU A 75 -18.74 4.92 -10.43
CA LEU A 75 -19.03 4.71 -11.85
C LEU A 75 -19.89 5.85 -12.41
N ASP A 76 -20.99 6.22 -11.73
CA ASP A 76 -21.87 7.31 -12.15
C ASP A 76 -21.15 8.67 -12.22
N ILE A 77 -20.26 8.94 -11.25
CA ILE A 77 -19.41 10.14 -11.24
C ILE A 77 -18.46 10.11 -12.45
N ASN A 78 -17.81 8.98 -12.73
CA ASN A 78 -16.93 8.82 -13.89
C ASN A 78 -17.67 9.00 -15.22
N ASP A 79 -18.91 8.53 -15.33
CA ASP A 79 -19.74 8.74 -16.51
C ASP A 79 -20.14 10.22 -16.66
N SER A 80 -20.42 10.89 -15.54
CA SER A 80 -20.70 12.34 -15.52
C SER A 80 -19.48 13.17 -15.93
N MET A 81 -18.30 12.80 -15.42
CA MET A 81 -17.03 13.37 -15.86
C MET A 81 -16.81 13.14 -17.35
N SER A 82 -17.11 11.94 -17.86
CA SER A 82 -17.00 11.62 -19.28
C SER A 82 -17.85 12.53 -20.16
N ARG A 83 -19.07 12.86 -19.72
CA ARG A 83 -19.97 13.80 -20.40
C ARG A 83 -19.42 15.24 -20.40
N CYS A 84 -18.83 15.69 -19.28
CA CYS A 84 -18.16 17.00 -19.19
C CYS A 84 -16.90 17.08 -20.06
N ALA A 85 -16.10 16.01 -20.12
CA ALA A 85 -14.90 15.95 -20.95
C ALA A 85 -15.22 15.95 -22.46
N ALA A 86 -16.36 15.38 -22.85
CA ALA A 86 -16.81 15.36 -24.24
C ALA A 86 -17.37 16.71 -24.73
N SER A 87 -17.86 17.56 -23.82
CA SER A 87 -18.39 18.89 -24.14
C SER A 87 -17.33 20.00 -24.10
N ALA A 88 -16.18 19.75 -23.46
CA ALA A 88 -15.01 20.61 -23.54
C ALA A 88 -14.25 20.36 -24.86
N ALA A 89 -13.66 21.41 -25.45
CA ALA A 89 -12.70 21.25 -26.56
C ALA A 89 -11.61 20.22 -26.18
N PRO A 90 -11.03 19.47 -27.13
CA PRO A 90 -10.14 18.33 -26.84
C PRO A 90 -8.85 18.78 -26.11
N ALA A 91 -8.97 18.97 -24.79
CA ALA A 91 -7.86 19.17 -23.88
C ALA A 91 -7.34 17.79 -23.50
N THR A 92 -6.15 17.45 -23.96
CA THR A 92 -5.46 16.19 -23.67
C THR A 92 -5.33 15.93 -22.17
N SER A 93 -5.20 16.99 -21.36
CA SER A 93 -5.06 16.91 -19.90
C SER A 93 -6.34 16.44 -19.17
N VAL A 94 -7.53 16.83 -19.65
CA VAL A 94 -8.82 16.40 -19.06
C VAL A 94 -9.07 14.92 -19.36
N ASN A 95 -8.79 14.50 -20.59
CA ASN A 95 -8.91 13.10 -20.99
C ASN A 95 -7.94 12.18 -20.23
N GLN A 96 -6.70 12.61 -19.99
CA GLN A 96 -5.74 11.88 -19.16
C GLN A 96 -6.22 11.73 -17.71
N LYS A 97 -6.77 12.80 -17.12
CA LYS A 97 -7.34 12.77 -15.77
C LYS A 97 -8.55 11.83 -15.69
N LEU A 98 -9.42 11.84 -16.70
CA LEU A 98 -10.56 10.91 -16.80
C LEU A 98 -10.10 9.46 -16.87
N ALA A 99 -9.10 9.16 -17.71
CA ALA A 99 -8.53 7.83 -17.83
C ALA A 99 -8.04 7.32 -16.46
N ARG A 100 -7.32 8.16 -15.72
CA ARG A 100 -6.88 7.85 -14.35
C ARG A 100 -8.04 7.50 -13.41
N HIS A 101 -9.14 8.25 -13.43
CA HIS A 101 -10.28 7.94 -12.56
C HIS A 101 -10.99 6.63 -12.96
N ARG A 102 -10.99 6.26 -14.25
CA ARG A 102 -11.47 4.96 -14.72
C ARG A 102 -10.56 3.81 -14.27
N ASP A 103 -9.25 4.02 -14.32
CA ASP A 103 -8.26 3.04 -13.84
C ASP A 103 -8.44 2.79 -12.33
N ILE A 104 -8.58 3.85 -11.54
CA ILE A 104 -8.81 3.74 -10.08
C ILE A 104 -10.10 2.96 -9.78
N LEU A 105 -11.20 3.25 -10.48
CA LEU A 105 -12.46 2.50 -10.32
C LEU A 105 -12.26 1.01 -10.67
N HIS A 106 -11.50 0.72 -11.72
CA HIS A 106 -11.19 -0.64 -12.12
C HIS A 106 -10.37 -1.38 -11.04
N GLU A 107 -9.34 -0.73 -10.51
CA GLU A 107 -8.52 -1.26 -9.41
C GLU A 107 -9.37 -1.59 -8.19
N PHE A 108 -10.19 -0.65 -7.70
CA PHE A 108 -11.06 -0.90 -6.55
C PHE A 108 -12.07 -2.04 -6.80
N THR A 109 -12.63 -2.12 -8.01
CA THR A 109 -13.55 -3.20 -8.39
C THR A 109 -12.84 -4.55 -8.38
N GLN A 110 -11.61 -4.62 -8.88
CA GLN A 110 -10.81 -5.83 -8.89
C GLN A 110 -10.41 -6.25 -7.46
N GLU A 111 -9.98 -5.30 -6.63
CA GLU A 111 -9.65 -5.55 -5.24
C GLU A 111 -10.85 -6.06 -4.45
N PHE A 112 -12.02 -5.45 -4.62
CA PHE A 112 -13.25 -5.90 -4.00
C PHE A 112 -13.57 -7.36 -4.36
N ARG A 113 -13.53 -7.71 -5.65
CA ARG A 113 -13.75 -9.08 -6.12
C ARG A 113 -12.75 -10.06 -5.53
N ARG A 114 -11.47 -9.68 -5.46
CA ARG A 114 -10.40 -10.50 -4.88
C ARG A 114 -10.66 -10.77 -3.39
N ILE A 115 -10.97 -9.73 -2.61
CA ILE A 115 -11.23 -9.86 -1.17
C ILE A 115 -12.49 -10.71 -0.93
N LYS A 116 -13.57 -10.45 -1.69
CA LYS A 116 -14.82 -11.23 -1.63
C LYS A 116 -14.59 -12.71 -1.95
N GLY A 117 -13.85 -13.01 -3.01
CA GLY A 117 -13.51 -14.39 -3.40
C GLY A 117 -12.71 -15.12 -2.32
N ASN A 118 -11.68 -14.45 -1.76
CA ASN A 118 -10.90 -15.00 -0.65
C ASN A 118 -11.79 -15.29 0.58
N MET A 119 -12.69 -14.37 0.92
CA MET A 119 -13.60 -14.54 2.04
C MET A 119 -14.58 -15.70 1.84
N ASN A 120 -15.10 -15.86 0.61
CA ASN A 120 -15.99 -16.99 0.30
C ASN A 120 -15.26 -18.33 0.39
N SER A 121 -14.04 -18.43 -0.16
CA SER A 121 -13.21 -19.64 -0.04
C SER A 121 -12.91 -19.99 1.41
N MET A 122 -12.58 -19.00 2.23
CA MET A 122 -12.36 -19.21 3.67
C MET A 122 -13.63 -19.69 4.39
N ARG A 123 -14.79 -19.13 4.04
CA ARG A 123 -16.09 -19.53 4.59
C ARG A 123 -16.41 -20.98 4.26
N GLU A 124 -16.30 -21.37 2.99
CA GLU A 124 -16.48 -22.74 2.52
C GLU A 124 -15.55 -23.70 3.25
N HIS A 125 -14.27 -23.34 3.40
CA HIS A 125 -13.31 -24.15 4.15
C HIS A 125 -13.72 -24.36 5.61
N ALA A 126 -14.22 -23.32 6.30
CA ALA A 126 -14.68 -23.47 7.68
C ALA A 126 -15.99 -24.25 7.80
N GLU A 127 -16.92 -24.14 6.84
CA GLU A 127 -18.14 -24.95 6.82
C GLU A 127 -17.79 -26.44 6.67
N LEU A 128 -16.85 -26.78 5.78
CA LEU A 128 -16.35 -28.13 5.62
C LEU A 128 -15.69 -28.67 6.90
N LEU A 129 -14.83 -27.87 7.56
CA LEU A 129 -14.20 -28.27 8.82
C LEU A 129 -15.19 -28.42 9.99
N THR A 130 -16.22 -27.58 10.03
CA THR A 130 -17.26 -27.66 11.07
C THR A 130 -18.07 -28.93 10.88
N SER A 131 -18.50 -29.25 9.65
CA SER A 131 -19.19 -30.50 9.33
C SER A 131 -18.37 -31.72 9.75
N VAL A 132 -17.08 -31.76 9.41
CA VAL A 132 -16.19 -32.88 9.80
C VAL A 132 -16.02 -32.94 11.32
N ARG A 133 -15.92 -31.79 12.01
CA ARG A 133 -15.83 -31.76 13.48
C ARG A 133 -17.10 -32.29 14.12
N ASP A 134 -18.26 -31.91 13.61
CA ASP A 134 -19.56 -32.35 14.10
C ASP A 134 -19.70 -33.87 13.92
N ASP A 135 -19.37 -34.41 12.73
CA ASP A 135 -19.34 -35.86 12.45
C ASP A 135 -18.37 -36.62 13.39
N ILE A 136 -17.16 -36.07 13.61
CA ILE A 136 -16.18 -36.66 14.54
C ILE A 136 -16.70 -36.61 15.98
N SER A 137 -17.36 -35.53 16.36
CA SER A 137 -17.90 -35.36 17.70
C SER A 137 -19.04 -36.34 17.94
N GLU A 138 -19.93 -36.51 16.97
CA GLU A 138 -21.04 -37.46 16.97
C GLU A 138 -20.53 -38.91 17.02
N TYR A 139 -19.49 -39.24 16.25
CA TYR A 139 -18.83 -40.54 16.32
C TYR A 139 -18.19 -40.79 17.70
N LYS A 140 -17.59 -39.77 18.32
CA LYS A 140 -17.00 -39.88 19.66
C LYS A 140 -18.04 -40.04 20.76
N THR A 141 -19.17 -39.31 20.68
CA THR A 141 -20.26 -39.40 21.67
C THR A 141 -21.11 -40.65 21.51
N SER A 142 -21.17 -41.24 20.31
CA SER A 142 -21.91 -42.48 20.01
C SER A 142 -21.27 -43.77 20.58
N GLY A 143 -20.12 -43.65 21.24
CA GLY A 143 -19.70 -44.62 22.25
C GLY A 143 -18.64 -45.64 21.81
N THR A 144 -17.74 -45.93 22.77
CA THR A 144 -16.61 -46.91 22.77
C THR A 144 -15.26 -46.45 22.20
N THR A 145 -14.71 -45.34 22.70
CA THR A 145 -13.24 -45.17 22.62
C THR A 145 -12.57 -46.06 23.66
N SER A 146 -12.20 -47.28 23.27
CA SER A 146 -11.37 -48.18 24.09
C SER A 146 -10.11 -47.45 24.57
N PRO A 147 -9.63 -47.68 25.82
CA PRO A 147 -8.36 -47.13 26.31
C PRO A 147 -7.19 -47.36 25.34
N ARG A 148 -7.21 -48.48 24.59
CA ARG A 148 -6.23 -48.79 23.55
C ARG A 148 -6.28 -47.81 22.37
N MET A 149 -7.47 -47.37 21.97
CA MET A 149 -7.65 -46.39 20.89
C MET A 149 -7.16 -45.01 21.30
N GLN A 150 -7.32 -44.65 22.59
CA GLN A 150 -6.79 -43.40 23.14
C GLN A 150 -5.25 -43.38 23.09
N LEU A 151 -4.59 -44.49 23.46
CA LEU A 151 -3.13 -44.63 23.37
C LEU A 151 -2.60 -44.60 21.93
N LEU A 152 -3.32 -45.21 20.98
CA LEU A 152 -2.94 -45.14 19.56
C LEU A 152 -3.05 -43.72 19.01
N ARG A 153 -4.09 -42.98 19.41
CA ARG A 153 -4.26 -41.56 19.07
C ARG A 153 -3.16 -40.70 19.69
N GLU A 154 -2.80 -40.96 20.94
CA GLU A 154 -1.68 -40.27 21.61
C GLU A 154 -0.38 -40.50 20.86
N ARG A 155 -0.08 -41.75 20.45
CA ARG A 155 1.08 -42.04 19.60
C ARG A 155 1.06 -41.28 18.27
N ALA A 156 -0.10 -41.21 17.60
CA ALA A 156 -0.25 -40.46 16.36
C ALA A 156 -0.01 -38.97 16.57
N ASN A 157 -0.52 -38.40 17.67
CA ASN A 157 -0.28 -37.00 18.03
C ASN A 157 1.19 -36.73 18.35
N ILE A 158 1.86 -37.63 19.08
CA ILE A 158 3.30 -37.52 19.37
C ILE A 158 4.10 -37.57 18.07
N HIS A 159 3.77 -38.49 17.16
CA HIS A 159 4.45 -38.58 15.88
C HIS A 159 4.25 -37.32 15.02
N GLY A 160 3.02 -36.79 14.96
CA GLY A 160 2.74 -35.52 14.31
C GLY A 160 3.52 -34.35 14.95
N SER A 161 3.65 -34.36 16.28
CA SER A 161 4.41 -33.34 17.03
C SER A 161 5.91 -33.43 16.75
N ILE A 162 6.47 -34.64 16.58
CA ILE A 162 7.87 -34.86 16.20
C ILE A 162 8.13 -34.29 14.80
N SER A 163 7.26 -34.59 13.83
CA SER A 163 7.38 -34.02 12.48
C SER A 163 7.33 -32.48 12.49
N HIS A 164 6.42 -31.91 13.29
CA HIS A 164 6.33 -30.45 13.43
C HIS A 164 7.58 -29.84 14.10
N ILE A 165 8.21 -30.54 15.05
CA ILE A 165 9.49 -30.12 15.64
C ILE A 165 10.59 -30.11 14.57
N ASP A 166 10.63 -31.10 13.69
CA ASP A 166 11.61 -31.13 12.59
C ASP A 166 11.43 -29.95 11.62
N ASP A 167 10.19 -29.56 11.32
CA ASP A 167 9.90 -28.36 10.52
C ASP A 167 10.39 -27.08 11.20
N VAL A 168 10.14 -26.94 12.51
CA VAL A 168 10.62 -25.79 13.30
C VAL A 168 12.15 -25.75 13.35
N ILE A 169 12.81 -26.90 13.50
CA ILE A 169 14.27 -27.00 13.46
C ILE A 169 14.79 -26.58 12.08
N SER A 170 14.18 -27.05 11.00
CA SER A 170 14.54 -26.68 9.63
C SER A 170 14.40 -25.18 9.39
N GLN A 171 13.27 -24.58 9.82
CA GLN A 171 13.03 -23.14 9.74
C GLN A 171 14.06 -22.34 10.56
N ALA A 172 14.41 -22.82 11.75
CA ALA A 172 15.43 -22.19 12.58
C ALA A 172 16.82 -22.25 11.93
N GLN A 173 17.20 -23.37 11.31
CA GLN A 173 18.47 -23.50 10.58
C GLN A 173 18.51 -22.57 9.35
N ALA A 174 17.41 -22.48 8.59
CA ALA A 174 17.29 -21.55 7.47
C ALA A 174 17.43 -20.10 7.94
N THR A 175 16.76 -19.74 9.04
CA THR A 175 16.85 -18.39 9.64
C THR A 175 18.28 -18.08 10.09
N ARG A 176 18.96 -19.05 10.72
CA ARG A 176 20.37 -18.92 11.11
C ARG A 176 21.28 -18.69 9.91
N ALA A 177 21.06 -19.40 8.80
CA ALA A 177 21.83 -19.20 7.57
C ALA A 177 21.62 -17.79 6.99
N VAL A 178 20.37 -17.29 6.96
CA VAL A 178 20.03 -15.94 6.52
C VAL A 178 20.65 -14.87 7.42
N LEU A 179 20.60 -15.03 8.75
CA LEU A 179 21.25 -14.09 9.67
C LEU A 179 22.78 -14.09 9.49
N GLY A 180 23.37 -15.26 9.20
CA GLY A 180 24.78 -15.39 8.86
C GLY A 180 25.16 -14.61 7.61
N SER A 181 24.38 -14.73 6.53
CA SER A 181 24.62 -13.97 5.30
C SER A 181 24.38 -12.47 5.47
N GLN A 182 23.33 -12.07 6.20
CA GLN A 182 23.08 -10.67 6.54
C GLN A 182 24.23 -10.05 7.34
N ARG A 183 24.81 -10.78 8.30
CA ARG A 183 25.99 -10.32 9.05
C ARG A 183 27.19 -10.06 8.13
N ALA A 184 27.44 -10.94 7.16
CA ALA A 184 28.50 -10.75 6.17
C ALA A 184 28.26 -9.51 5.29
N LEU A 185 27.01 -9.31 4.84
CA LEU A 185 26.61 -8.11 4.07
C LEU A 185 26.79 -6.82 4.89
N PHE A 186 26.41 -6.80 6.16
CA PHE A 186 26.63 -5.63 7.03
C PHE A 186 28.12 -5.34 7.23
N GLY A 187 28.97 -6.38 7.32
CA GLY A 187 30.42 -6.21 7.33
C GLY A 187 30.94 -5.50 6.06
N ASP A 188 30.47 -5.92 4.88
CA ASP A 188 30.83 -5.27 3.61
C ASP A 188 30.30 -3.82 3.51
N VAL A 189 29.06 -3.58 3.93
CA VAL A 189 28.48 -2.22 3.98
C VAL A 189 29.29 -1.32 4.92
N GLN A 190 29.64 -1.81 6.12
CA GLN A 190 30.48 -1.06 7.05
C GLN A 190 31.85 -0.71 6.43
N GLY A 191 32.45 -1.66 5.70
CA GLY A 191 33.68 -1.43 4.95
C GLY A 191 33.53 -0.35 3.88
N LYS A 192 32.48 -0.42 3.05
CA LYS A 192 32.18 0.58 2.00
C LYS A 192 31.87 1.97 2.59
N VAL A 193 31.12 2.03 3.68
CA VAL A 193 30.83 3.29 4.40
C VAL A 193 32.12 3.90 4.95
N LYS A 194 33.04 3.09 5.48
CA LYS A 194 34.36 3.57 5.91
C LYS A 194 35.15 4.15 4.74
N VAL A 195 35.21 3.44 3.60
CA VAL A 195 35.86 3.95 2.38
C VAL A 195 35.23 5.27 1.90
N LEU A 196 33.90 5.41 2.00
CA LEU A 196 33.21 6.65 1.64
C LEU A 196 33.52 7.78 2.64
N SER A 197 33.56 7.46 3.94
CA SER A 197 33.97 8.38 5.02
C SER A 197 35.36 8.95 4.77
N ASP A 198 36.31 8.11 4.34
CA ASP A 198 37.68 8.53 4.03
C ASP A 198 37.76 9.44 2.78
N LYS A 199 36.77 9.38 1.87
CA LYS A 199 36.68 10.22 0.67
C LYS A 199 35.94 11.55 0.90
N PHE A 200 35.10 11.65 1.92
CA PHE A 200 34.35 12.87 2.22
C PHE A 200 35.24 14.13 2.43
N PRO A 201 36.38 14.06 3.15
CA PRO A 201 37.30 15.20 3.29
C PRO A 201 37.86 15.70 1.96
N ILE A 202 38.14 14.78 1.02
CA ILE A 202 38.65 15.11 -0.32
C ILE A 202 37.59 15.88 -1.11
N ILE A 203 36.32 15.43 -1.05
CA ILE A 203 35.20 16.14 -1.69
C ILE A 203 35.02 17.54 -1.08
N ARG A 204 35.12 17.67 0.25
CA ARG A 204 35.04 18.98 0.93
C ARG A 204 36.20 19.90 0.51
N SER A 205 37.40 19.36 0.35
CA SER A 205 38.57 20.10 -0.15
C SER A 205 38.34 20.60 -1.58
N LEU A 206 37.90 19.71 -2.48
CA LEU A 206 37.60 20.06 -3.89
C LEU A 206 36.51 21.14 -4.00
N LEU A 207 35.43 21.00 -3.23
CA LEU A 207 34.35 21.99 -3.18
C LEU A 207 34.86 23.36 -2.67
N GLY A 208 35.75 23.35 -1.67
CA GLY A 208 36.43 24.54 -1.17
C GLY A 208 37.26 25.24 -2.25
N SER A 209 38.08 24.49 -2.99
CA SER A 209 38.88 25.04 -4.10
C SER A 209 38.03 25.60 -5.24
N ILE A 210 36.91 24.96 -5.59
CA ILE A 210 35.97 25.47 -6.61
C ILE A 210 35.34 26.78 -6.15
N ARG A 211 34.85 26.84 -4.90
CA ARG A 211 34.26 28.05 -4.32
C ARG A 211 35.27 29.20 -4.31
N ARG A 212 36.55 28.92 -3.99
CA ARG A 212 37.64 29.91 -3.96
C ARG A 212 37.95 30.48 -5.35
N LYS A 213 37.90 29.64 -6.39
CA LYS A 213 38.07 30.09 -7.78
C LYS A 213 36.90 31.00 -8.21
N ARG A 214 35.66 30.56 -7.95
CA ARG A 214 34.45 31.33 -8.25
C ARG A 214 34.42 32.68 -7.52
N SER A 215 34.80 32.72 -6.23
CA SER A 215 34.85 33.97 -5.47
C SER A 215 35.87 34.96 -6.02
N ARG A 216 37.01 34.48 -6.52
CA ARG A 216 38.03 35.33 -7.13
C ARG A 216 37.52 35.97 -8.42
N ASP A 217 36.85 35.19 -9.27
CA ASP A 217 36.32 35.69 -10.54
C ASP A 217 35.21 36.73 -10.31
N THR A 218 34.35 36.53 -9.30
CA THR A 218 33.33 37.52 -8.91
C THR A 218 33.94 38.82 -8.36
N LEU A 219 34.99 38.72 -7.52
CA LEU A 219 35.69 39.89 -6.98
C LEU A 219 36.37 40.72 -8.07
N ILE A 220 37.01 40.07 -9.05
CA ILE A 220 37.64 40.75 -10.18
C ILE A 220 36.58 41.48 -11.01
N LEU A 221 35.47 40.80 -11.34
CA LEU A 221 34.40 41.38 -12.16
C LEU A 221 33.75 42.59 -11.47
N SER A 222 33.44 42.50 -10.17
CA SER A 222 32.84 43.62 -9.43
C SER A 222 33.80 44.81 -9.33
N ALA A 223 35.10 44.58 -9.17
CA ALA A 223 36.11 45.63 -9.13
C ALA A 223 36.21 46.37 -10.47
N VAL A 224 36.19 45.65 -11.60
CA VAL A 224 36.23 46.26 -12.94
C VAL A 224 34.98 47.12 -13.19
N ILE A 225 33.79 46.60 -12.86
CA ILE A 225 32.54 47.35 -13.02
C ILE A 225 32.58 48.63 -12.18
N ALA A 226 32.99 48.54 -10.90
CA ALA A 226 33.10 49.70 -10.01
C ALA A 226 34.11 50.74 -10.52
N ALA A 227 35.25 50.31 -11.08
CA ALA A 227 36.22 51.20 -11.67
C ALA A 227 35.64 51.92 -12.91
N CYS A 228 34.98 51.19 -13.81
CA CYS A 228 34.35 51.76 -15.00
C CYS A 228 33.24 52.77 -14.63
N THR A 229 32.38 52.45 -13.66
CA THR A 229 31.32 53.38 -13.23
C THR A 229 31.90 54.64 -12.58
N LEU A 230 32.97 54.52 -11.79
CA LEU A 230 33.65 55.66 -11.16
C LEU A 230 34.29 56.57 -12.22
N PHE A 231 34.97 56.01 -13.22
CA PHE A 231 35.53 56.77 -14.34
C PHE A 231 34.45 57.53 -15.12
N LEU A 232 33.29 56.90 -15.39
CA LEU A 232 32.18 57.57 -16.05
C LEU A 232 31.62 58.72 -15.23
N ILE A 233 31.48 58.56 -13.91
CA ILE A 233 31.02 59.63 -13.01
C ILE A 233 32.00 60.80 -12.99
N ILE A 234 33.31 60.53 -12.90
CA ILE A 234 34.34 61.60 -12.94
C ILE A 234 34.29 62.34 -14.28
N TYR A 235 34.19 61.62 -15.40
CA TYR A 235 34.09 62.23 -16.72
C TYR A 235 32.85 63.13 -16.85
N TRP A 236 31.72 62.70 -16.29
CA TRP A 236 30.48 63.48 -16.31
C TRP A 236 30.57 64.74 -15.42
N LEU A 237 31.25 64.67 -14.28
CA LEU A 237 31.49 65.81 -13.40
C LEU A 237 32.53 66.81 -13.95
N SER A 238 33.46 66.33 -14.79
CA SER A 238 34.50 67.15 -15.39
C SER A 238 34.05 67.88 -16.67
N LYS A 239 32.84 67.60 -17.16
CA LYS A 239 32.26 68.22 -18.36
C LYS A 239 31.21 69.25 -17.97
#